data_AF-A0A1Z4BLU2-F1
#
_entry.id   AF-A0A1Z4BLU2-F1
#
_cell.length_a   1.000
_cell.length_b   1.000
_cell.length_c   1.000
_cell.angle_alpha   90.00
_cell.angle_beta   90.00
_cell.angle_gamma   90.00
#
_symmetry.space_group_name_H-M   'P 1'
#
loop_
_entity.id
_entity.type
_entity.pdbx_description
1 polymer ?
#
loop_
_entity_poly.entity_id
_entity_poly.type
_entity_poly.pdbx_seq_one_letter_code
_entity_poly.pdbx_strand_id
1 'polypeptide(L)'
;MKKILLLFIGLSFFACKKEEQNKPIENTDPKLQTAISVLKGDMVLGQHVKLAGTDRSLLPSGVPTKFTFTWDEPSKRLKMHLEKIQPGTMPFAVTMHASLEAMELSYWDKQEYEGNWIKFYDKAAVTTPYIPDNYQGPTITKEGSTIVTGFFNVDTHEVYFLIQYNMMNVVGTIFKQKIDRSRLAHFQEELDAYEEALAEKKLDTGGERFRGDNNQQAITLLGATQTITAKLTYEGKTTEVALPITFVWDGKEPNNVTGRMQLSLAKTAVSGVNLQLDFSGKARFIDVLTKSEEAIYGQGNTDKTKLKAAEVTTTLWDATGTQTLKTSAKGEVRMIVNVEKKITSFSYLNKELGLTIYAKEVAIRP
;
A
#
# COMPACT_ATOMS: atom_id res chain seq x y z
N MET A 1 22.47 65.76 42.00
CA MET A 1 23.13 64.72 42.83
C MET A 1 22.12 63.64 43.19
N LYS A 2 22.59 62.39 43.33
CA LYS A 2 21.90 61.11 43.63
C LYS A 2 21.38 60.38 42.36
N LYS A 3 22.28 59.73 41.61
CA LYS A 3 22.87 58.38 41.76
C LYS A 3 21.91 57.25 41.35
N ILE A 4 22.13 56.79 40.12
CA ILE A 4 21.74 55.51 39.53
C ILE A 4 22.29 54.36 40.40
N LEU A 5 21.47 53.36 40.68
CA LEU A 5 21.93 52.03 41.09
C LEU A 5 21.14 50.97 40.30
N LEU A 6 21.82 50.36 39.33
CA LEU A 6 21.42 49.09 38.74
C LEU A 6 21.38 48.02 39.83
N LEU A 7 20.33 47.20 39.82
CA LEU A 7 20.35 45.89 40.45
C LEU A 7 19.96 44.84 39.39
N PHE A 8 20.95 44.45 38.60
CA PHE A 8 21.05 43.11 38.02
C PHE A 8 21.47 42.18 39.15
N ILE A 9 20.72 41.11 39.43
CA ILE A 9 21.18 39.83 40.00
C ILE A 9 19.98 38.87 40.01
N GLY A 10 20.13 37.69 39.40
CA GLY A 10 19.49 36.48 39.92
C GLY A 10 18.47 35.73 39.07
N LEU A 11 18.67 35.57 37.76
CA LEU A 11 17.98 34.53 36.98
C LEU A 11 18.95 33.89 35.99
N SER A 12 19.92 33.17 36.53
CA SER A 12 20.86 32.36 35.76
C SER A 12 21.26 31.19 36.64
N PHE A 13 20.49 30.10 36.63
CA PHE A 13 20.90 28.71 36.92
C PHE A 13 19.67 27.77 36.81
N PHE A 14 18.96 27.78 35.68
CA PHE A 14 18.41 26.49 35.22
C PHE A 14 19.58 25.78 34.55
N ALA A 15 20.20 24.90 35.32
CA ALA A 15 21.24 24.02 34.87
C ALA A 15 20.80 23.35 33.55
N CYS A 16 21.50 23.68 32.46
CA CYS A 16 21.56 22.84 31.28
C CYS A 16 22.17 21.53 31.78
N LYS A 17 21.32 20.54 32.12
CA LYS A 17 21.79 19.19 32.44
C LYS A 17 22.62 18.75 31.24
N LYS A 18 23.91 18.55 31.47
CA LYS A 18 24.85 17.99 30.48
C LYS A 18 24.16 16.80 29.85
N GLU A 19 23.90 16.88 28.54
CA GLU A 19 23.18 15.87 27.79
C GLU A 19 23.85 14.51 28.03
N GLU A 20 23.12 13.61 28.70
CA GLU A 20 23.61 12.28 29.00
C GLU A 20 23.66 11.52 27.67
N GLN A 21 24.84 11.49 27.05
CA GLN A 21 25.05 10.78 25.79
C GLN A 21 24.61 9.33 25.95
N ASN A 22 23.83 8.82 24.98
CA ASN A 22 23.42 7.43 24.95
C ASN A 22 24.66 6.53 25.07
N LYS A 23 24.66 5.62 26.05
CA LYS A 23 25.72 4.63 26.24
C LYS A 23 25.36 3.33 25.51
N PRO A 24 26.30 2.61 24.89
CA PRO A 24 26.04 1.28 24.36
C PRO A 24 25.55 0.33 25.45
N ILE A 25 24.60 -0.54 25.12
CA ILE A 25 24.16 -1.62 26.02
C ILE A 25 25.18 -2.77 25.97
N GLU A 26 25.43 -3.41 27.12
CA GLU A 26 26.23 -4.62 27.16
C GLU A 26 25.56 -5.76 26.38
N ASN A 27 26.34 -6.48 25.58
CA ASN A 27 25.80 -7.56 24.74
C ASN A 27 25.10 -8.68 25.52
N THR A 28 25.45 -8.85 26.81
CA THR A 28 24.85 -9.83 27.72
C THR A 28 23.54 -9.36 28.35
N ASP A 29 23.10 -8.12 28.09
CA ASP A 29 21.85 -7.58 28.64
C ASP A 29 20.63 -8.42 28.16
N PRO A 30 19.78 -8.92 29.08
CA PRO A 30 18.60 -9.71 28.73
C PRO A 30 17.61 -8.99 27.79
N LYS A 31 17.52 -7.66 27.87
CA LYS A 31 16.67 -6.84 26.99
C LYS A 31 17.16 -6.89 25.56
N LEU A 32 18.48 -6.78 25.37
CA LEU A 32 19.09 -6.86 24.05
C LEU A 32 18.94 -8.27 23.46
N GLN A 33 19.13 -9.33 24.27
CA GLN A 33 18.91 -10.71 23.81
C GLN A 33 17.46 -10.95 23.38
N THR A 34 16.50 -10.41 24.13
CA THR A 34 15.09 -10.49 23.76
C THR A 34 14.81 -9.71 22.46
N ALA A 35 15.33 -8.49 22.34
CA ALA A 35 15.18 -7.68 21.13
C ALA A 35 15.75 -8.38 19.90
N ILE A 36 16.95 -8.97 20.00
CA ILE A 36 17.56 -9.76 18.92
C ILE A 36 16.65 -10.92 18.52
N SER A 37 16.18 -11.70 19.50
CA SER A 37 15.32 -12.86 19.24
C SER A 37 14.01 -12.48 18.56
N VAL A 38 13.37 -11.38 19.00
CA VAL A 38 12.06 -10.94 18.48
C VAL A 38 12.19 -10.26 17.12
N LEU A 39 13.25 -9.48 16.88
CA LEU A 39 13.42 -8.73 15.64
C LEU A 39 13.98 -9.58 14.50
N LYS A 40 14.80 -10.60 14.78
CA LYS A 40 15.47 -11.41 13.75
C LYS A 40 14.52 -11.93 12.66
N GLY A 41 14.94 -11.85 11.40
CA GLY A 41 14.21 -12.32 10.22
C GLY A 41 13.42 -11.22 9.50
N ASP A 42 12.65 -11.64 8.49
CA ASP A 42 11.84 -10.77 7.65
C ASP A 42 10.56 -10.32 8.36
N MET A 43 10.13 -9.07 8.20
CA MET A 43 8.83 -8.59 8.67
C MET A 43 8.29 -7.49 7.74
N VAL A 44 6.96 -7.30 7.77
CA VAL A 44 6.29 -6.22 7.06
C VAL A 44 5.91 -5.14 8.06
N LEU A 45 6.38 -3.92 7.84
CA LEU A 45 6.04 -2.74 8.64
C LEU A 45 5.41 -1.67 7.73
N GLY A 46 4.43 -0.95 8.24
CA GLY A 46 3.83 0.19 7.53
C GLY A 46 4.72 1.41 7.64
N GLN A 47 5.43 1.78 6.57
CA GLN A 47 6.31 2.94 6.59
C GLN A 47 5.61 4.19 6.05
N HIS A 48 5.54 5.23 6.89
CA HIS A 48 5.16 6.57 6.45
C HIS A 48 6.36 7.27 5.86
N VAL A 49 6.24 7.80 4.65
CA VAL A 49 7.36 8.42 3.95
C VAL A 49 7.00 9.85 3.61
N LYS A 50 7.82 10.78 4.08
CA LYS A 50 7.73 12.19 3.73
C LYS A 50 8.88 12.55 2.80
N LEU A 51 8.58 13.30 1.74
CA LEU A 51 9.56 13.93 0.86
C LEU A 51 9.47 15.44 1.07
N ALA A 52 10.53 16.07 1.57
CA ALA A 52 10.56 17.50 1.89
C ALA A 52 9.34 17.94 2.75
N GLY A 53 9.03 17.14 3.78
CA GLY A 53 7.91 17.38 4.70
C GLY A 53 6.52 16.98 4.17
N THR A 54 6.38 16.70 2.87
CA THR A 54 5.12 16.28 2.26
C THR A 54 4.96 14.76 2.36
N ASP A 55 3.86 14.28 2.94
CA ASP A 55 3.54 12.86 3.01
C ASP A 55 3.30 12.28 1.61
N ARG A 56 4.05 11.23 1.26
CA ARG A 56 3.97 10.48 0.01
C ARG A 56 3.32 9.11 0.19
N SER A 57 3.16 8.64 1.43
CA SER A 57 2.41 7.41 1.72
C SER A 57 0.91 7.64 1.58
N LEU A 58 0.41 8.84 1.92
CA LEU A 58 -0.98 9.31 1.78
C LEU A 58 -2.07 8.48 2.51
N LEU A 59 -1.75 7.27 2.95
CA LEU A 59 -2.65 6.33 3.61
C LEU A 59 -2.26 6.15 5.09
N PRO A 60 -3.25 6.03 5.99
CA PRO A 60 -3.00 5.87 7.44
C PRO A 60 -2.18 4.62 7.81
N SER A 61 -2.24 3.56 7.01
CA SER A 61 -1.49 2.32 7.25
C SER A 61 0.01 2.46 6.99
N GLY A 62 0.44 3.53 6.29
CA GLY A 62 1.76 3.58 5.69
C GLY A 62 1.92 2.58 4.54
N VAL A 63 3.10 2.57 3.93
CA VAL A 63 3.47 1.67 2.83
C VAL A 63 3.87 0.33 3.43
N PRO A 64 3.24 -0.79 3.06
CA PRO A 64 3.73 -2.12 3.42
C PRO A 64 5.17 -2.28 2.91
N THR A 65 6.12 -2.34 3.82
CA THR A 65 7.55 -2.37 3.51
C THR A 65 8.20 -3.55 4.19
N LYS A 66 8.94 -4.33 3.41
CA LYS A 66 9.65 -5.51 3.91
C LYS A 66 11.00 -5.10 4.49
N PHE A 67 11.21 -5.46 5.75
CA PHE A 67 12.46 -5.30 6.47
C PHE A 67 13.03 -6.65 6.85
N THR A 68 14.34 -6.81 6.74
CA THR A 68 15.06 -7.99 7.22
C THR A 68 16.02 -7.56 8.30
N PHE A 69 15.94 -8.21 9.46
CA PHE A 69 16.85 -7.96 10.57
C PHE A 69 17.74 -9.18 10.83
N THR A 70 19.04 -8.97 10.98
CA THR A 70 19.97 -10.03 11.37
C THR A 70 20.93 -9.53 12.44
N TRP A 71 21.30 -10.39 13.37
CA TRP A 71 22.32 -10.06 14.35
C TRP A 71 23.69 -10.45 13.81
N ASP A 72 24.64 -9.52 13.83
CA ASP A 72 26.01 -9.75 13.42
C ASP A 72 26.91 -9.95 14.62
N GLU A 73 27.27 -11.21 14.88
CA GLU A 73 28.03 -11.60 16.07
C GLU A 73 29.43 -10.96 16.16
N PRO A 74 30.20 -10.78 15.07
CA PRO A 74 31.49 -10.10 15.11
C PRO A 74 31.39 -8.61 15.44
N SER A 75 30.47 -7.86 14.80
CA SER A 75 30.35 -6.43 15.07
C SER A 75 29.43 -6.10 16.25
N LYS A 76 28.71 -7.09 16.79
CA LYS A 76 27.73 -6.94 17.88
C LYS A 76 26.67 -5.87 17.56
N ARG A 77 26.19 -5.90 16.32
CA ARG A 77 25.22 -4.92 15.81
C ARG A 77 24.05 -5.62 15.14
N LEU A 78 22.88 -5.01 15.26
CA LEU A 78 21.68 -5.45 14.56
C LEU A 78 21.72 -4.88 13.14
N LYS A 79 21.90 -5.73 12.14
CA LYS A 79 21.77 -5.33 10.75
C LYS A 79 20.30 -5.19 10.40
N MET A 80 19.96 -4.13 9.70
CA MET A 80 18.64 -3.86 9.19
C MET A 80 18.75 -3.61 7.69
N HIS A 81 17.97 -4.35 6.93
CA HIS A 81 17.88 -4.21 5.49
C HIS A 81 16.45 -3.87 5.09
N LEU A 82 16.31 -2.86 4.25
CA LEU A 82 15.09 -2.55 3.51
C LEU A 82 15.39 -2.86 2.06
N GLU A 83 14.66 -3.82 1.48
CA GLU A 83 14.90 -4.30 0.11
C GLU A 83 14.51 -3.24 -0.93
N LYS A 84 13.24 -2.81 -0.91
CA LYS A 84 12.70 -1.84 -1.87
C LYS A 84 11.62 -0.97 -1.22
N ILE A 85 11.70 0.33 -1.43
CA ILE A 85 10.59 1.25 -1.17
C ILE A 85 10.47 2.33 -2.25
N GLN A 86 9.23 2.55 -2.72
CA GLN A 86 8.88 3.62 -3.67
C GLN A 86 7.41 4.04 -3.52
N PRO A 87 7.05 4.80 -2.47
CA PRO A 87 5.69 5.30 -2.31
C PRO A 87 5.32 6.29 -3.41
N GLY A 88 4.16 6.05 -4.01
CA GLY A 88 3.47 7.05 -4.82
C GLY A 88 4.27 7.48 -6.04
N THR A 89 4.47 8.78 -6.20
CA THR A 89 5.19 9.37 -7.34
C THR A 89 6.66 9.62 -7.04
N MET A 90 7.25 8.91 -6.07
CA MET A 90 8.69 8.99 -5.87
C MET A 90 9.40 8.60 -7.17
N PRO A 91 10.37 9.41 -7.64
CA PRO A 91 10.93 9.26 -8.98
C PRO A 91 11.71 7.96 -9.17
N PHE A 92 12.13 7.30 -8.08
CA PHE A 92 12.82 6.02 -8.10
C PHE A 92 12.67 5.30 -6.76
N ALA A 93 12.86 3.98 -6.80
CA ALA A 93 12.88 3.12 -5.62
C ALA A 93 14.27 3.15 -4.94
N VAL A 94 14.30 2.90 -3.63
CA VAL A 94 15.55 2.79 -2.86
C VAL A 94 15.64 1.50 -2.06
N THR A 95 16.89 1.15 -1.75
CA THR A 95 17.32 0.08 -0.85
C THR A 95 18.15 0.71 0.27
N MET A 96 18.04 0.18 1.49
CA MET A 96 18.80 0.66 2.64
C MET A 96 19.45 -0.48 3.40
N HIS A 97 20.67 -0.26 3.89
CA HIS A 97 21.39 -1.13 4.81
C HIS A 97 21.87 -0.31 6.00
N ALA A 98 21.51 -0.75 7.21
CA ALA A 98 21.98 -0.16 8.45
C ALA A 98 22.66 -1.23 9.32
N SER A 99 23.62 -0.79 10.11
CA SER A 99 24.31 -1.57 11.13
C SER A 99 24.07 -0.88 12.47
N LEU A 100 23.01 -1.27 13.16
CA LEU A 100 22.49 -0.57 14.33
C LEU A 100 23.23 -0.97 15.61
N GLU A 101 23.68 0.01 16.37
CA GLU A 101 24.20 -0.16 17.72
C GLU A 101 23.08 -0.11 18.74
N ALA A 102 23.08 -1.05 19.68
CA ALA A 102 22.14 -1.06 20.80
C ALA A 102 22.61 -0.08 21.88
N MET A 103 21.74 0.83 22.29
CA MET A 103 22.07 1.89 23.24
C MET A 103 20.99 2.04 24.32
N GLU A 104 21.42 2.48 25.49
CA GLU A 104 20.50 2.91 26.55
C GLU A 104 19.70 4.13 26.09
N LEU A 105 18.48 4.25 26.60
CA LEU A 105 17.66 5.44 26.38
C LEU A 105 18.30 6.66 27.05
N SER A 106 18.37 7.77 26.31
CA SER A 106 18.75 9.06 26.89
C SER A 106 17.65 9.57 27.85
N TYR A 107 17.93 10.67 28.56
CA TYR A 107 16.93 11.33 29.38
C TYR A 107 15.65 11.70 28.59
N TRP A 108 15.80 12.23 27.38
CA TRP A 108 14.67 12.59 26.52
C TRP A 108 13.94 11.36 25.99
N ASP A 109 14.67 10.33 25.56
CA ASP A 109 14.09 9.08 25.09
C ASP A 109 13.21 8.45 26.20
N LYS A 110 13.66 8.48 27.47
CA LYS A 110 12.90 7.96 28.62
C LYS A 110 11.59 8.71 28.89
N GLN A 111 11.48 9.98 28.47
CA GLN A 111 10.23 10.75 28.60
C GLN A 111 9.20 10.36 27.52
N GLU A 112 9.66 10.01 26.33
CA GLU A 112 8.76 9.67 25.20
C GLU A 112 8.41 8.17 25.13
N TYR A 113 9.36 7.34 25.57
CA TYR A 113 9.29 5.88 25.55
C TYR A 113 9.27 5.33 26.97
N GLU A 114 8.17 5.58 27.67
CA GLU A 114 7.91 5.00 29.00
C GLU A 114 7.79 3.47 28.92
N GLY A 115 8.42 2.77 29.86
CA GLY A 115 8.43 1.31 29.93
C GLY A 115 9.75 0.68 29.48
N ASN A 116 9.69 -0.56 29.03
CA ASN A 116 10.88 -1.39 28.79
C ASN A 116 11.41 -1.27 27.35
N TRP A 117 11.91 -0.08 27.00
CA TRP A 117 12.43 0.20 25.65
C TRP A 117 13.96 0.09 25.54
N ILE A 118 14.42 -0.31 24.35
CA ILE A 118 15.81 -0.29 23.90
C ILE A 118 15.94 0.60 22.67
N LYS A 119 17.05 1.34 22.55
CA LYS A 119 17.35 2.16 21.37
C LYS A 119 18.32 1.45 20.44
N PHE A 120 18.11 1.62 19.15
CA PHE A 120 18.99 1.19 18.07
C PHE A 120 19.40 2.41 17.25
N TYR A 121 20.70 2.56 16.96
CA TYR A 121 21.18 3.75 16.27
C TYR A 121 22.28 3.44 15.24
N ASP A 122 22.16 4.05 14.06
CA ASP A 122 23.23 4.09 13.07
C ASP A 122 23.23 5.45 12.37
N LYS A 123 24.37 6.13 12.38
CA LYS A 123 24.57 7.42 11.70
C LYS A 123 25.23 7.30 10.33
N ALA A 124 25.61 6.08 9.95
CA ALA A 124 26.36 5.77 8.73
C ALA A 124 25.67 4.65 7.93
N ALA A 125 24.35 4.52 8.06
CA ALA A 125 23.58 3.62 7.23
C ALA A 125 23.69 4.07 5.76
N VAL A 126 23.59 3.12 4.86
CA VAL A 126 23.79 3.34 3.43
C VAL A 126 22.44 3.20 2.73
N THR A 127 22.09 4.21 1.94
CA THR A 127 20.97 4.15 1.00
C THR A 127 21.53 4.13 -0.42
N THR A 128 20.95 3.30 -1.26
CA THR A 128 21.22 3.26 -2.70
C THR A 128 19.90 3.28 -3.46
N PRO A 129 19.89 3.75 -4.71
CA PRO A 129 18.85 3.36 -5.66
C PRO A 129 18.64 1.85 -5.65
N TYR A 130 17.38 1.43 -5.78
CA TYR A 130 17.03 0.01 -5.91
C TYR A 130 17.56 -0.51 -7.25
N ILE A 131 18.25 -1.64 -7.20
CA ILE A 131 18.83 -2.30 -8.37
C ILE A 131 18.05 -3.59 -8.62
N PRO A 132 17.26 -3.68 -9.71
CA PRO A 132 16.66 -4.93 -10.12
C PRO A 132 17.72 -5.98 -10.45
N ASP A 133 17.42 -7.26 -10.23
CA ASP A 133 18.35 -8.38 -10.46
C ASP A 133 18.93 -8.44 -11.89
N ASN A 134 18.21 -7.88 -12.87
CA ASN A 134 18.59 -7.86 -14.28
C ASN A 134 19.29 -6.56 -14.73
N TYR A 135 19.70 -5.69 -13.80
CA TYR A 135 20.38 -4.44 -14.12
C TYR A 135 21.80 -4.67 -14.67
N GLN A 136 22.08 -4.18 -15.87
CA GLN A 136 23.40 -4.27 -16.54
C GLN A 136 24.14 -2.93 -16.63
N GLY A 137 23.70 -1.92 -15.87
CA GLY A 137 24.31 -0.60 -15.88
C GLY A 137 25.54 -0.48 -14.97
N PRO A 138 26.14 0.72 -14.90
CA PRO A 138 27.30 0.97 -14.05
C PRO A 138 26.98 0.72 -12.56
N THR A 139 27.98 0.29 -11.80
CA THR A 139 27.85 0.07 -10.36
C THR A 139 27.35 1.34 -9.68
N ILE A 140 26.19 1.25 -9.03
CA ILE A 140 25.62 2.38 -8.32
C ILE A 140 26.44 2.65 -7.06
N THR A 141 26.88 3.88 -6.91
CA THR A 141 27.67 4.34 -5.77
C THR A 141 26.78 4.71 -4.58
N LYS A 142 27.32 4.54 -3.38
CA LYS A 142 26.64 4.85 -2.10
C LYS A 142 26.34 6.34 -2.00
N GLU A 143 25.10 6.72 -1.72
CA GLU A 143 24.71 8.13 -1.55
C GLU A 143 24.73 8.56 -0.07
N GLY A 144 25.92 8.88 0.41
CA GLY A 144 26.20 9.40 1.76
C GLY A 144 25.50 8.67 2.92
N SER A 145 25.37 9.36 4.07
CA SER A 145 25.06 8.72 5.35
C SER A 145 23.60 8.91 5.74
N THR A 146 22.82 7.84 5.66
CA THR A 146 21.48 7.74 6.24
C THR A 146 21.58 7.58 7.75
N ILE A 147 20.70 8.28 8.48
CA ILE A 147 20.60 8.14 9.94
C ILE A 147 19.38 7.28 10.25
N VAL A 148 19.57 6.23 11.03
CA VAL A 148 18.51 5.36 11.54
C VAL A 148 18.48 5.47 13.05
N THR A 149 17.32 5.83 13.59
CA THR A 149 17.02 5.77 15.02
C THR A 149 15.82 4.86 15.22
N GLY A 150 16.02 3.75 15.93
CA GLY A 150 15.00 2.77 16.25
C GLY A 150 14.76 2.67 17.74
N PHE A 151 13.53 2.33 18.12
CA PHE A 151 13.18 1.94 19.48
C PHE A 151 12.37 0.65 19.44
N PHE A 152 12.63 -0.26 20.37
CA PHE A 152 11.89 -1.50 20.50
C PHE A 152 11.43 -1.68 21.95
N ASN A 153 10.16 -2.01 22.16
CA ASN A 153 9.62 -2.33 23.48
C ASN A 153 9.70 -3.84 23.71
N VAL A 154 10.42 -4.24 24.75
CA VAL A 154 10.67 -5.64 25.09
C VAL A 154 9.40 -6.36 25.57
N ASP A 155 8.46 -5.64 26.17
CA ASP A 155 7.26 -6.25 26.77
C ASP A 155 6.11 -6.31 25.74
N THR A 156 5.93 -5.26 24.94
CA THR A 156 4.79 -5.14 23.99
C THR A 156 5.14 -5.60 22.58
N HIS A 157 6.43 -5.74 22.27
CA HIS A 157 6.97 -6.01 20.93
C HIS A 157 6.59 -4.94 19.90
N GLU A 158 6.47 -3.69 20.34
CA GLU A 158 6.27 -2.53 19.48
C GLU A 158 7.60 -1.98 18.99
N VAL A 159 7.61 -1.52 17.73
CA VAL A 159 8.75 -0.87 17.11
C VAL A 159 8.43 0.55 16.69
N TYR A 160 9.40 1.42 16.87
CA TYR A 160 9.47 2.72 16.21
C TYR A 160 10.77 2.78 15.41
N PHE A 161 10.72 3.29 14.19
CA PHE A 161 11.92 3.61 13.43
C PHE A 161 11.77 4.95 12.74
N LEU A 162 12.77 5.81 12.88
CA LEU A 162 12.98 7.01 12.11
C LEU A 162 14.19 6.79 11.20
N ILE A 163 13.95 6.87 9.90
CA ILE A 163 14.96 6.68 8.86
C ILE A 163 15.08 8.00 8.10
N GLN A 164 16.17 8.72 8.31
CA GLN A 164 16.48 9.97 7.63
C GLN A 164 17.39 9.65 6.45
N TYR A 165 16.78 9.41 5.30
CA TYR A 165 17.51 9.10 4.08
C TYR A 165 18.33 10.31 3.65
N ASN A 166 19.59 10.10 3.31
CA ASN A 166 20.48 11.15 2.81
C ASN A 166 20.20 11.51 1.33
N MET A 167 18.93 11.58 0.97
CA MET A 167 18.51 11.74 -0.40
C MET A 167 17.21 12.54 -0.44
N MET A 168 17.24 13.67 -1.13
CA MET A 168 16.08 14.55 -1.38
C MET A 168 15.24 14.92 -0.14
N ASN A 169 15.82 14.95 1.05
CA ASN A 169 15.08 15.19 2.31
C ASN A 169 13.94 14.18 2.54
N VAL A 170 14.17 12.91 2.22
CA VAL A 170 13.22 11.83 2.48
C VAL A 170 13.35 11.35 3.92
N VAL A 171 12.21 11.25 4.62
CA VAL A 171 12.12 10.71 5.98
C VAL A 171 11.11 9.59 5.99
N GLY A 172 11.55 8.40 6.41
CA GLY A 172 10.70 7.25 6.69
C GLY A 172 10.42 7.14 8.18
N THR A 173 9.18 6.85 8.55
CA THR A 173 8.78 6.63 9.94
C THR A 173 7.89 5.42 10.08
N ILE A 174 8.22 4.55 11.03
CA ILE A 174 7.36 3.48 11.55
C ILE A 174 6.98 3.92 12.95
N PHE A 175 5.69 4.11 13.21
CA PHE A 175 5.22 4.70 14.46
C PHE A 175 4.58 3.65 15.38
N LYS A 176 5.31 3.24 16.42
CA LYS A 176 4.85 2.33 17.51
C LYS A 176 3.98 1.18 16.99
N GLN A 177 4.47 0.45 15.99
CA GLN A 177 3.76 -0.68 15.40
C GLN A 177 4.11 -1.95 16.14
N LYS A 178 3.10 -2.72 16.54
CA LYS A 178 3.31 -4.07 17.06
C LYS A 178 3.77 -4.99 15.94
N ILE A 179 4.79 -5.80 16.20
CA ILE A 179 5.27 -6.78 15.22
C ILE A 179 4.20 -7.85 15.02
N ASP A 180 3.80 -8.02 13.76
CA ASP A 180 2.92 -9.10 13.32
C ASP A 180 3.60 -9.85 12.17
N ARG A 181 4.07 -11.06 12.46
CA ARG A 181 4.76 -11.91 11.47
C ARG A 181 3.79 -12.52 10.45
N SER A 182 2.48 -12.58 10.74
CA SER A 182 1.49 -13.17 9.84
C SER A 182 1.39 -12.40 8.52
N ARG A 183 1.65 -11.08 8.55
CA ARG A 183 1.68 -10.18 7.38
C ARG A 183 2.64 -10.60 6.28
N LEU A 184 3.71 -11.36 6.60
CA LEU A 184 4.64 -11.84 5.57
C LEU A 184 3.98 -12.75 4.54
N ALA A 185 3.04 -13.60 4.98
CA ALA A 185 2.32 -14.50 4.09
C ALA A 185 1.41 -13.74 3.11
N HIS A 186 1.02 -12.52 3.47
CA HIS A 186 0.09 -11.67 2.73
C HIS A 186 0.76 -10.43 2.14
N PHE A 187 2.10 -10.36 2.13
CA PHE A 187 2.82 -9.13 1.78
C PHE A 187 2.43 -8.58 0.39
N GLN A 188 2.35 -9.46 -0.62
CA GLN A 188 1.98 -9.04 -1.97
C GLN A 188 0.53 -8.56 -2.04
N GLU A 189 -0.39 -9.24 -1.35
CA GLU A 189 -1.81 -8.86 -1.28
C GLU A 189 -1.97 -7.49 -0.58
N GLU A 190 -1.24 -7.26 0.51
CA GLU A 190 -1.22 -5.98 1.22
C GLU A 190 -0.64 -4.85 0.36
N LEU A 191 0.43 -5.13 -0.38
CA LEU A 191 1.06 -4.16 -1.28
C LEU A 191 0.13 -3.79 -2.44
N ASP A 192 -0.51 -4.77 -3.08
CA ASP A 192 -1.47 -4.55 -4.16
C ASP A 192 -2.67 -3.72 -3.67
N ALA A 193 -3.21 -4.03 -2.48
CA ALA A 193 -4.28 -3.27 -1.86
C ALA A 193 -3.86 -1.82 -1.56
N TYR A 194 -2.63 -1.63 -1.06
CA TYR A 194 -2.06 -0.31 -0.81
C TYR A 194 -1.91 0.50 -2.10
N GLU A 195 -1.36 -0.08 -3.18
CA GLU A 195 -1.16 0.59 -4.46
C GLU A 195 -2.47 1.06 -5.09
N GLU A 196 -3.51 0.23 -5.01
CA GLU A 196 -4.86 0.62 -5.46
C GLU A 196 -5.46 1.75 -4.64
N ALA A 197 -5.46 1.62 -3.32
CA ALA A 197 -5.99 2.66 -2.44
C ALA A 197 -5.21 3.98 -2.60
N LEU A 198 -3.91 3.90 -2.85
CA LEU A 198 -3.07 5.06 -3.12
C LEU A 198 -3.45 5.75 -4.43
N ALA A 199 -3.68 4.98 -5.51
CA ALA A 199 -4.15 5.52 -6.79
C ALA A 199 -5.52 6.21 -6.64
N GLU A 200 -6.46 5.59 -5.94
CA GLU A 200 -7.76 6.20 -5.64
C GLU A 200 -7.61 7.51 -4.86
N LYS A 201 -6.79 7.50 -3.80
CA LYS A 201 -6.51 8.69 -2.97
C LYS A 201 -5.90 9.84 -3.77
N LYS A 202 -4.98 9.55 -4.69
CA LYS A 202 -4.37 10.55 -5.57
C LYS A 202 -5.38 11.14 -6.55
N LEU A 203 -6.29 10.34 -7.10
CA LEU A 203 -7.38 10.85 -7.94
C LEU A 203 -8.33 11.76 -7.15
N ASP A 204 -8.65 11.42 -5.90
CA ASP A 204 -9.53 12.23 -5.03
C ASP A 204 -8.89 13.55 -4.59
N THR A 205 -7.58 13.56 -4.44
CA THR A 205 -6.81 14.75 -4.03
C THR A 205 -6.31 15.59 -5.20
N GLY A 206 -6.57 15.16 -6.44
CA GLY A 206 -6.05 15.80 -7.65
C GLY A 206 -4.54 15.64 -7.85
N GLY A 207 -3.89 14.79 -7.07
CA GLY A 207 -2.47 14.45 -7.20
C GLY A 207 -2.16 13.61 -8.44
N GLU A 208 -3.18 12.98 -9.03
CA GLU A 208 -3.12 12.31 -10.32
C GLU A 208 -4.28 12.74 -11.23
N ARG A 209 -4.01 12.71 -12.53
CA ARG A 209 -4.98 12.89 -13.61
C ARG A 209 -4.84 11.70 -14.56
N PHE A 210 -5.89 11.37 -15.29
CA PHE A 210 -5.76 10.39 -16.37
C PHE A 210 -4.76 10.91 -17.40
N ARG A 211 -3.66 10.17 -17.63
CA ARG A 211 -2.57 10.59 -18.52
C ARG A 211 -2.65 9.96 -19.91
N GLY A 212 -3.41 8.88 -20.07
CA GLY A 212 -3.55 8.15 -21.33
C GLY A 212 -4.95 8.23 -21.93
N ASP A 213 -5.03 8.12 -23.26
CA ASP A 213 -6.28 8.02 -24.00
C ASP A 213 -6.99 6.67 -23.81
N ASN A 214 -6.36 5.71 -23.13
CA ASN A 214 -6.91 4.37 -22.91
C ASN A 214 -8.26 4.40 -22.20
N ASN A 215 -8.46 5.31 -21.24
CA ASN A 215 -9.77 5.46 -20.59
C ASN A 215 -10.83 5.90 -21.60
N GLN A 216 -10.49 6.84 -22.49
CA GLN A 216 -11.40 7.31 -23.53
C GLN A 216 -11.70 6.23 -24.57
N GLN A 217 -10.68 5.50 -25.00
CA GLN A 217 -10.84 4.38 -25.91
C GLN A 217 -11.70 3.27 -25.27
N ALA A 218 -11.51 2.99 -23.98
CA ALA A 218 -12.33 2.03 -23.25
C ALA A 218 -13.78 2.50 -23.11
N ILE A 219 -14.04 3.78 -22.80
CA ILE A 219 -15.40 4.34 -22.80
C ILE A 219 -16.07 4.12 -24.17
N THR A 220 -15.35 4.43 -25.25
CA THR A 220 -15.87 4.30 -26.62
C THR A 220 -16.10 2.83 -26.99
N LEU A 221 -15.19 1.94 -26.62
CA LEU A 221 -15.20 0.52 -26.98
C LEU A 221 -16.24 -0.28 -26.20
N LEU A 222 -16.43 0.04 -24.90
CA LEU A 222 -17.50 -0.57 -24.10
C LEU A 222 -18.87 -0.12 -24.60
N GLY A 223 -18.97 1.09 -25.15
CA GLY A 223 -20.15 1.58 -25.85
C GLY A 223 -21.38 1.53 -24.95
N ALA A 224 -22.46 0.91 -25.44
CA ALA A 224 -23.73 0.80 -24.72
C ALA A 224 -23.88 -0.52 -23.96
N THR A 225 -23.73 -1.67 -24.61
CA THR A 225 -23.92 -2.99 -23.96
C THR A 225 -22.98 -4.02 -24.55
N GLN A 226 -22.23 -4.70 -23.70
CA GLN A 226 -21.37 -5.81 -24.07
C GLN A 226 -21.89 -7.10 -23.46
N THR A 227 -21.92 -8.16 -24.26
CA THR A 227 -22.22 -9.50 -23.74
C THR A 227 -20.92 -10.16 -23.32
N ILE A 228 -20.72 -10.33 -22.01
CA ILE A 228 -19.55 -10.99 -21.45
C ILE A 228 -19.90 -12.45 -21.16
N THR A 229 -19.33 -13.39 -21.91
CA THR A 229 -19.41 -14.81 -21.57
C THR A 229 -18.46 -15.10 -20.43
N ALA A 230 -19.01 -15.53 -19.29
CA ALA A 230 -18.27 -15.70 -18.05
C ALA A 230 -18.58 -17.04 -17.38
N LYS A 231 -17.65 -17.49 -16.53
CA LYS A 231 -17.90 -18.57 -15.57
C LYS A 231 -18.44 -17.96 -14.29
N LEU A 232 -19.65 -18.34 -13.92
CA LEU A 232 -20.30 -17.96 -12.67
C LEU A 232 -20.25 -19.14 -11.71
N THR A 233 -19.82 -18.88 -10.46
CA THR A 233 -19.87 -19.86 -9.37
C THR A 233 -20.78 -19.34 -8.26
N TYR A 234 -21.74 -20.17 -7.87
CA TYR A 234 -22.68 -19.90 -6.77
C TYR A 234 -22.98 -21.21 -6.04
N GLU A 235 -22.92 -21.21 -4.71
CA GLU A 235 -23.14 -22.40 -3.87
C GLU A 235 -22.33 -23.64 -4.31
N GLY A 236 -21.07 -23.41 -4.73
CA GLY A 236 -20.16 -24.47 -5.17
C GLY A 236 -20.41 -25.03 -6.58
N LYS A 237 -21.43 -24.55 -7.30
CA LYS A 237 -21.70 -24.92 -8.69
C LYS A 237 -21.17 -23.85 -9.64
N THR A 238 -20.45 -24.28 -10.68
CA THR A 238 -19.92 -23.40 -11.72
C THR A 238 -20.64 -23.65 -13.04
N THR A 239 -21.09 -22.58 -13.71
CA THR A 239 -21.73 -22.63 -15.03
C THR A 239 -21.22 -21.49 -15.91
N GLU A 240 -21.26 -21.68 -17.22
CA GLU A 240 -21.09 -20.59 -18.17
C GLU A 240 -22.39 -19.80 -18.32
N VAL A 241 -22.27 -18.49 -18.44
CA VAL A 241 -23.40 -17.55 -18.59
C VAL A 241 -22.98 -16.39 -19.48
N ALA A 242 -23.89 -15.93 -20.34
CA ALA A 242 -23.74 -14.72 -21.12
C ALA A 242 -24.36 -13.55 -20.35
N LEU A 243 -23.55 -12.54 -20.03
CA LEU A 243 -23.96 -11.39 -19.22
C LEU A 243 -24.02 -10.13 -20.09
N PRO A 244 -25.21 -9.68 -20.53
CA PRO A 244 -25.38 -8.42 -21.24
C PRO A 244 -25.25 -7.25 -20.26
N ILE A 245 -24.04 -6.73 -20.09
CA ILE A 245 -23.74 -5.62 -19.19
C ILE A 245 -23.85 -4.33 -19.97
N THR A 246 -24.67 -3.42 -19.48
CA THR A 246 -24.82 -2.06 -19.99
C THR A 246 -23.80 -1.13 -19.31
N PHE A 247 -23.19 -0.27 -20.11
CA PHE A 247 -22.16 0.68 -19.71
C PHE A 247 -22.65 2.09 -20.04
N VAL A 248 -22.61 3.00 -19.06
CA VAL A 248 -22.96 4.42 -19.28
C VAL A 248 -21.94 5.30 -18.57
N TRP A 249 -21.18 6.08 -19.34
CA TRP A 249 -20.26 7.07 -18.79
C TRP A 249 -21.02 8.32 -18.33
N ASP A 250 -20.83 8.73 -17.07
CA ASP A 250 -21.48 9.93 -16.51
C ASP A 250 -20.55 11.15 -16.40
N GLY A 251 -19.28 11.01 -16.81
CA GLY A 251 -18.33 12.12 -16.79
C GLY A 251 -18.56 13.11 -17.94
N LYS A 252 -18.41 14.40 -17.65
CA LYS A 252 -18.46 15.47 -18.66
C LYS A 252 -17.39 15.34 -19.74
N GLU A 253 -16.18 14.95 -19.34
CA GLU A 253 -15.02 14.79 -20.22
C GLU A 253 -14.33 13.44 -19.95
N PRO A 254 -13.60 12.89 -20.94
CA PRO A 254 -12.89 11.61 -20.81
C PRO A 254 -11.80 11.58 -19.72
N ASN A 255 -11.16 12.72 -19.50
CA ASN A 255 -10.10 12.93 -18.53
C ASN A 255 -10.65 13.28 -17.13
N ASN A 256 -11.98 13.31 -16.97
CA ASN A 256 -12.61 13.69 -15.71
C ASN A 256 -12.41 12.58 -14.66
N VAL A 257 -11.46 12.80 -13.74
CA VAL A 257 -11.15 11.89 -12.61
C VAL A 257 -12.32 11.65 -11.65
N THR A 258 -13.36 12.49 -11.72
CA THR A 258 -14.60 12.35 -10.94
C THR A 258 -15.69 11.59 -11.69
N GLY A 259 -15.56 11.40 -13.00
CA GLY A 259 -16.50 10.60 -13.79
C GLY A 259 -16.52 9.15 -13.34
N ARG A 260 -17.67 8.50 -13.55
CA ARG A 260 -17.91 7.10 -13.24
C ARG A 260 -18.51 6.41 -14.45
N MET A 261 -18.10 5.16 -14.62
CA MET A 261 -18.75 4.23 -15.54
C MET A 261 -19.86 3.52 -14.77
N GLN A 262 -21.11 3.81 -15.10
CA GLN A 262 -22.24 3.05 -14.58
C GLN A 262 -22.27 1.69 -15.27
N LEU A 263 -22.40 0.66 -14.45
CA LEU A 263 -22.48 -0.74 -14.84
C LEU A 263 -23.86 -1.22 -14.43
N SER A 264 -24.61 -1.79 -15.37
CA SER A 264 -25.88 -2.44 -15.04
C SER A 264 -26.04 -3.74 -15.80
N LEU A 265 -26.43 -4.78 -15.08
CA LEU A 265 -26.89 -6.03 -15.65
C LEU A 265 -28.38 -6.11 -15.36
N ALA A 266 -29.20 -6.08 -16.42
CA ALA A 266 -30.61 -6.37 -16.28
C ALA A 266 -30.81 -7.82 -15.83
N LYS A 267 -31.96 -8.10 -15.21
CA LYS A 267 -32.28 -9.44 -14.69
C LYS A 267 -32.04 -10.51 -15.76
N THR A 268 -31.02 -11.34 -15.52
CA THR A 268 -30.49 -12.32 -16.48
C THR A 268 -30.59 -13.72 -15.88
N ALA A 269 -31.16 -14.64 -16.65
CA ALA A 269 -31.31 -16.03 -16.24
C ALA A 269 -29.97 -16.78 -16.26
N VAL A 270 -29.73 -17.59 -15.23
CA VAL A 270 -28.56 -18.44 -15.10
C VAL A 270 -29.00 -19.89 -14.91
N SER A 271 -29.25 -20.55 -16.04
CA SER A 271 -29.86 -21.88 -16.09
C SER A 271 -29.08 -22.94 -15.31
N GLY A 272 -27.75 -22.87 -15.26
CA GLY A 272 -26.92 -23.85 -14.54
C GLY A 272 -27.09 -23.84 -13.01
N VAL A 273 -27.68 -22.78 -12.44
CA VAL A 273 -27.92 -22.63 -11.00
C VAL A 273 -29.37 -22.27 -10.66
N ASN A 274 -30.29 -22.33 -11.64
CA ASN A 274 -31.73 -22.08 -11.47
C ASN A 274 -32.07 -20.77 -10.74
N LEU A 275 -31.40 -19.68 -11.09
CA LEU A 275 -31.66 -18.34 -10.56
C LEU A 275 -31.65 -17.29 -11.67
N GLN A 276 -32.15 -16.10 -11.36
CA GLN A 276 -31.83 -14.90 -12.15
C GLN A 276 -30.99 -13.95 -11.31
N LEU A 277 -30.13 -13.15 -11.96
CA LEU A 277 -29.34 -12.13 -11.26
C LEU A 277 -29.42 -10.79 -11.98
N ASP A 278 -29.42 -9.71 -11.20
CA ASP A 278 -29.15 -8.36 -11.68
C ASP A 278 -28.10 -7.71 -10.79
N PHE A 279 -27.41 -6.72 -11.34
CA PHE A 279 -26.57 -5.85 -10.54
C PHE A 279 -26.52 -4.44 -11.10
N SER A 280 -26.20 -3.49 -10.22
CA SER A 280 -25.88 -2.12 -10.61
C SER A 280 -24.76 -1.55 -9.74
N GLY A 281 -23.85 -0.82 -10.35
CA GLY A 281 -22.74 -0.20 -9.66
C GLY A 281 -22.10 0.94 -10.45
N LYS A 282 -21.19 1.66 -9.80
CA LYS A 282 -20.43 2.75 -10.40
C LYS A 282 -18.94 2.45 -10.31
N ALA A 283 -18.33 2.18 -11.46
CA ALA A 283 -16.89 1.98 -11.55
C ALA A 283 -16.15 3.29 -11.75
N ARG A 284 -14.92 3.33 -11.23
CA ARG A 284 -13.93 4.36 -11.50
C ARG A 284 -12.78 3.75 -12.28
N PHE A 285 -12.20 4.54 -13.17
CA PHE A 285 -10.91 4.20 -13.78
C PHE A 285 -9.77 4.33 -12.76
N ILE A 286 -8.85 3.38 -12.76
CA ILE A 286 -7.64 3.36 -11.94
C ILE A 286 -6.46 3.10 -12.89
N ASP A 287 -5.48 4.00 -12.91
CA ASP A 287 -4.32 3.94 -13.83
C ASP A 287 -3.14 3.14 -13.21
N VAL A 288 -3.46 2.04 -12.53
CA VAL A 288 -2.50 1.13 -11.89
C VAL A 288 -3.00 -0.31 -12.03
N LEU A 289 -2.19 -1.13 -12.69
CA LEU A 289 -2.28 -2.59 -12.59
C LEU A 289 -1.33 -3.04 -11.47
N THR A 290 -1.88 -3.79 -10.52
CA THR A 290 -1.08 -4.38 -9.44
C THR A 290 -0.23 -5.52 -9.95
N LYS A 291 0.82 -5.91 -9.22
CA LYS A 291 1.71 -6.99 -9.65
C LYS A 291 0.98 -8.34 -9.78
N SER A 292 0.01 -8.62 -8.93
CA SER A 292 -0.83 -9.82 -9.07
C SER A 292 -1.71 -9.77 -10.32
N GLU A 293 -2.21 -8.59 -10.69
CA GLU A 293 -2.97 -8.41 -11.93
C GLU A 293 -2.07 -8.54 -13.16
N GLU A 294 -0.85 -7.98 -13.14
CA GLU A 294 0.13 -8.16 -14.23
C GLU A 294 0.48 -9.64 -14.46
N ALA A 295 0.55 -10.44 -13.39
CA ALA A 295 0.78 -11.89 -13.51
C ALA A 295 -0.37 -12.63 -14.22
N ILE A 296 -1.60 -12.13 -14.13
CA ILE A 296 -2.79 -12.74 -14.73
C ILE A 296 -3.03 -12.22 -16.15
N TYR A 297 -2.89 -10.92 -16.35
CA TYR A 297 -3.34 -10.18 -17.55
C TYR A 297 -2.19 -9.62 -18.40
N GLY A 298 -0.94 -9.83 -17.99
CA GLY A 298 0.26 -9.33 -18.65
C GLY A 298 0.64 -7.91 -18.21
N GLN A 299 1.92 -7.58 -18.43
CA GLN A 299 2.49 -6.28 -18.06
C GLN A 299 1.95 -5.12 -18.88
N GLY A 300 2.01 -3.92 -18.30
CA GLY A 300 1.91 -2.65 -19.01
C GLY A 300 0.54 -1.97 -18.98
N ASN A 301 0.56 -0.66 -18.70
CA ASN A 301 -0.60 0.24 -18.73
C ASN A 301 -0.76 0.97 -20.08
N THR A 302 0.15 0.78 -21.04
CA THR A 302 0.15 1.54 -22.30
C THR A 302 -1.01 1.19 -23.22
N ASP A 303 -1.50 -0.04 -23.16
CA ASP A 303 -2.62 -0.58 -23.96
C ASP A 303 -3.80 -1.05 -23.09
N LYS A 304 -3.70 -0.89 -21.77
CA LYS A 304 -4.68 -1.38 -20.80
C LYS A 304 -5.21 -0.26 -19.93
N THR A 305 -6.45 -0.41 -19.49
CA THR A 305 -7.02 0.38 -18.41
C THR A 305 -7.88 -0.49 -17.49
N LYS A 306 -7.94 -0.10 -16.22
CA LYS A 306 -8.68 -0.80 -15.18
C LYS A 306 -9.89 0.01 -14.76
N LEU A 307 -11.03 -0.66 -14.68
CA LEU A 307 -12.27 -0.19 -14.07
C LEU A 307 -12.52 -0.97 -12.80
N LYS A 308 -12.79 -0.27 -11.70
CA LYS A 308 -13.14 -0.88 -10.42
C LYS A 308 -14.41 -0.25 -9.86
N ALA A 309 -15.37 -1.07 -9.49
CA ALA A 309 -16.52 -0.65 -8.69
C ALA A 309 -16.49 -1.41 -7.36
N ALA A 310 -16.61 -0.67 -6.27
CA ALA A 310 -17.00 -1.21 -4.98
C ALA A 310 -18.50 -0.97 -4.79
N GLU A 311 -19.08 -1.60 -3.77
CA GLU A 311 -20.48 -1.40 -3.36
C GLU A 311 -21.51 -1.68 -4.47
N VAL A 312 -21.20 -2.64 -5.35
CA VAL A 312 -22.11 -3.06 -6.42
C VAL A 312 -23.30 -3.76 -5.78
N THR A 313 -24.49 -3.20 -5.99
CA THR A 313 -25.74 -3.80 -5.53
C THR A 313 -26.08 -4.96 -6.43
N THR A 314 -26.36 -6.11 -5.84
CA THR A 314 -26.67 -7.34 -6.57
C THR A 314 -27.82 -8.05 -5.92
N THR A 315 -28.76 -8.48 -6.76
CA THR A 315 -29.95 -9.20 -6.32
C THR A 315 -30.00 -10.56 -7.02
N LEU A 316 -30.17 -11.61 -6.22
CA LEU A 316 -30.46 -12.95 -6.68
C LEU A 316 -31.96 -13.19 -6.58
N TRP A 317 -32.52 -13.76 -7.64
CA TRP A 317 -33.93 -14.07 -7.76
C TRP A 317 -34.13 -15.57 -7.96
N ASP A 318 -35.34 -16.04 -7.67
CA ASP A 318 -35.79 -17.36 -8.10
C ASP A 318 -35.67 -17.53 -9.63
N ALA A 319 -35.78 -18.77 -10.10
CA ALA A 319 -35.67 -19.09 -11.53
C ALA A 319 -36.68 -18.31 -12.40
N THR A 320 -37.86 -18.00 -11.84
CA THR A 320 -38.92 -17.23 -12.50
C THR A 320 -38.68 -15.72 -12.50
N GLY A 321 -37.74 -15.23 -11.68
CA GLY A 321 -37.42 -13.81 -11.56
C GLY A 321 -38.47 -13.01 -10.79
N THR A 322 -39.36 -13.67 -10.05
CA THR A 322 -40.51 -13.09 -9.34
C THR A 322 -40.21 -12.81 -7.88
N GLN A 323 -39.44 -13.69 -7.22
CA GLN A 323 -39.11 -13.58 -5.80
C GLN A 323 -37.64 -13.24 -5.63
N THR A 324 -37.35 -12.22 -4.82
CA THR A 324 -36.00 -11.93 -4.36
C THR A 324 -35.56 -12.99 -3.35
N LEU A 325 -34.43 -13.64 -3.61
CA LEU A 325 -33.81 -14.61 -2.70
C LEU A 325 -32.86 -13.90 -1.72
N LYS A 326 -31.93 -13.09 -2.26
CA LYS A 326 -30.91 -12.36 -1.49
C LYS A 326 -30.52 -11.09 -2.22
N THR A 327 -30.19 -10.04 -1.46
CA THR A 327 -29.60 -8.80 -1.97
C THR A 327 -28.39 -8.45 -1.14
N SER A 328 -27.34 -7.95 -1.78
CA SER A 328 -26.15 -7.42 -1.10
C SER A 328 -25.62 -6.22 -1.88
N ALA A 329 -25.18 -5.20 -1.15
CA ALA A 329 -24.48 -4.03 -1.67
C ALA A 329 -22.96 -4.13 -1.47
N LYS A 330 -22.42 -5.35 -1.32
CA LYS A 330 -20.98 -5.60 -1.13
C LYS A 330 -20.33 -6.31 -2.32
N GLY A 331 -20.94 -6.20 -3.50
CA GLY A 331 -20.31 -6.67 -4.73
C GLY A 331 -19.11 -5.80 -5.11
N GLU A 332 -18.07 -6.44 -5.61
CA GLU A 332 -16.89 -5.78 -6.17
C GLU A 332 -16.75 -6.21 -7.63
N VAL A 333 -16.65 -5.24 -8.54
CA VAL A 333 -16.33 -5.47 -9.96
C VAL A 333 -14.93 -4.98 -10.23
N ARG A 334 -14.14 -5.78 -10.94
CA ARG A 334 -12.88 -5.38 -11.55
C ARG A 334 -12.90 -5.78 -13.01
N MET A 335 -12.60 -4.82 -13.87
CA MET A 335 -12.46 -5.04 -15.30
C MET A 335 -11.12 -4.50 -15.77
N ILE A 336 -10.45 -5.25 -16.64
CA ILE A 336 -9.23 -4.82 -17.32
C ILE A 336 -9.52 -4.85 -18.82
N VAL A 337 -9.57 -3.67 -19.40
CA VAL A 337 -9.84 -3.47 -20.82
C VAL A 337 -8.51 -3.28 -21.54
N ASN A 338 -8.23 -4.16 -22.50
CA ASN A 338 -7.15 -3.96 -23.46
C ASN A 338 -7.74 -3.29 -24.70
N VAL A 339 -7.40 -2.02 -24.90
CA VAL A 339 -8.02 -1.17 -25.94
C VAL A 339 -7.49 -1.49 -27.34
N GLU A 340 -6.24 -1.94 -27.45
CA GLU A 340 -5.63 -2.30 -28.73
C GLU A 340 -6.17 -3.64 -29.25
N LYS A 341 -6.19 -4.66 -28.39
CA LYS A 341 -6.67 -6.00 -28.73
C LYS A 341 -8.20 -6.10 -28.74
N LYS A 342 -8.89 -5.09 -28.21
CA LYS A 342 -10.35 -5.04 -28.08
C LYS A 342 -10.92 -6.20 -27.29
N ILE A 343 -10.27 -6.50 -26.17
CA ILE A 343 -10.68 -7.55 -25.24
C ILE A 343 -10.80 -7.00 -23.83
N THR A 344 -11.62 -7.63 -23.01
CA THR A 344 -11.77 -7.32 -21.59
C THR A 344 -11.69 -8.57 -20.75
N SER A 345 -11.07 -8.45 -19.58
CA SER A 345 -11.23 -9.42 -18.50
C SER A 345 -12.16 -8.84 -17.45
N PHE A 346 -13.09 -9.65 -16.97
CA PHE A 346 -14.12 -9.26 -16.01
C PHE A 346 -14.04 -10.19 -14.79
N SER A 347 -14.02 -9.60 -13.61
CA SER A 347 -14.19 -10.33 -12.37
C SER A 347 -15.20 -9.62 -11.49
N TYR A 348 -16.07 -10.41 -10.88
CA TYR A 348 -17.01 -9.97 -9.89
C TYR A 348 -16.92 -10.89 -8.67
N LEU A 349 -16.92 -10.30 -7.49
CA LEU A 349 -16.92 -11.00 -6.22
C LEU A 349 -17.97 -10.41 -5.30
N ASN A 350 -18.83 -11.26 -4.75
CA ASN A 350 -19.66 -10.92 -3.61
C ASN A 350 -19.60 -12.04 -2.58
N LYS A 351 -18.82 -11.80 -1.51
CA LYS A 351 -18.58 -12.77 -0.45
C LYS A 351 -19.84 -13.07 0.36
N GLU A 352 -20.73 -12.09 0.56
CA GLU A 352 -21.98 -12.29 1.31
C GLU A 352 -22.97 -13.19 0.57
N LEU A 353 -23.01 -13.04 -0.75
CA LEU A 353 -23.84 -13.90 -1.60
C LEU A 353 -23.16 -15.22 -1.92
N GLY A 354 -21.86 -15.38 -1.66
CA GLY A 354 -21.09 -16.54 -2.14
C GLY A 354 -21.07 -16.62 -3.68
N LEU A 355 -21.13 -15.47 -4.36
CA LEU A 355 -21.19 -15.35 -5.81
C LEU A 355 -19.85 -14.88 -6.35
N THR A 356 -19.30 -15.61 -7.30
CA THR A 356 -18.13 -15.19 -8.08
C THR A 356 -18.43 -15.31 -9.56
N ILE A 357 -17.97 -14.33 -10.35
CA ILE A 357 -18.07 -14.38 -11.81
C ILE A 357 -16.71 -14.02 -12.36
N TYR A 358 -16.23 -14.79 -13.33
CA TYR A 358 -14.93 -14.57 -13.93
C TYR A 358 -14.97 -14.82 -15.43
N ALA A 359 -14.40 -13.89 -16.19
CA ALA A 359 -14.14 -14.01 -17.60
C ALA A 359 -12.75 -13.44 -17.92
N LYS A 360 -11.98 -14.16 -18.72
CA LYS A 360 -10.64 -13.74 -19.17
C LYS A 360 -10.67 -13.49 -20.67
N GLU A 361 -10.16 -12.33 -21.07
CA GLU A 361 -9.92 -11.98 -22.49
C GLU A 361 -11.14 -12.20 -23.41
N VAL A 362 -12.29 -11.68 -23.01
CA VAL A 362 -13.51 -11.68 -23.82
C VAL A 362 -13.46 -10.55 -24.85
N ALA A 363 -13.75 -10.86 -26.11
CA ALA A 363 -13.84 -9.85 -27.16
C ALA A 363 -14.98 -8.86 -26.87
N ILE A 364 -14.70 -7.57 -27.05
CA ILE A 364 -15.67 -6.48 -26.95
C ILE A 364 -15.73 -5.73 -28.28
N ARG A 365 -16.91 -5.22 -28.63
CA ARG A 365 -17.17 -4.61 -29.94
C ARG A 365 -17.89 -3.27 -29.73
N PRO A 366 -17.46 -2.19 -30.38
CA PRO A 366 -18.11 -0.88 -30.27
C PRO A 366 -19.61 -0.92 -30.59
#